data_AF-A0A6M2DLQ1-F1
#
_entry.id   AF-A0A6M2DLQ1-F1
#
_cell.length_a   1.000
_cell.length_b   1.000
_cell.length_c   1.000
_cell.angle_alpha   90.00
_cell.angle_beta   90.00
_cell.angle_gamma   90.00
#
_symmetry.space_group_name_H-M   'P 1'
#
loop_
_entity.id
_entity.type
_entity.pdbx_description
1 polymer ?
#
loop_
_entity_poly.entity_id
_entity_poly.type
_entity_poly.pdbx_seq_one_letter_code
_entity_poly.pdbx_strand_id
1 'polypeptide(L)'
;MSEEEVIRRRLLLDGDGTGDDRRLNILFKTMLKWCNGTEDSEECCATHDKMLAQLSQCEYAVIKSKLAADMTASELYHYGSMLAAIEKSIGDVRLRIEQNKEGLKVAKTIRYNRMQYDSMAQIITEHPDRQATQEQLDHLSAEIDLLNKKNRSYQECFDERKKEFNVFVTSLHHLLAMLVPVSDNMSLDGFEDIIDMDRYCDEELKMQE
;
A
#
# COMPACT_ATOMS: atom_id res chain seq x y z
N MET A 1 7.89 7.95 60.89
CA MET A 1 6.44 8.18 60.67
C MET A 1 6.34 8.95 59.38
N SER A 2 5.90 8.31 58.29
CA SER A 2 5.74 8.95 56.98
C SER A 2 4.58 9.96 57.03
N GLU A 3 4.65 11.08 56.29
CA GLU A 3 3.53 12.03 56.18
C GLU A 3 2.21 11.34 55.80
N GLU A 4 2.29 10.33 54.95
CA GLU A 4 1.14 9.53 54.51
C GLU A 4 0.51 8.72 55.64
N GLU A 5 1.34 8.23 56.58
CA GLU A 5 0.88 7.57 57.82
C GLU A 5 0.23 8.55 58.80
N VAL A 6 0.74 9.79 58.87
CA VAL A 6 0.17 10.86 59.70
C VAL A 6 -1.17 11.30 59.13
N ILE A 7 -1.27 11.45 57.81
CA ILE A 7 -2.51 11.78 57.10
C ILE A 7 -3.54 10.66 57.26
N ARG A 8 -3.17 9.38 57.10
CA ARG A 8 -4.09 8.25 57.38
C ARG A 8 -4.57 8.24 58.82
N ARG A 9 -3.68 8.40 59.80
CA ARG A 9 -4.08 8.43 61.22
C ARG A 9 -5.00 9.62 61.51
N ARG A 10 -4.74 10.79 60.91
CA ARG A 10 -5.57 11.98 61.09
C ARG A 10 -6.93 11.85 60.40
N LEU A 11 -6.99 11.26 59.20
CA LEU A 11 -8.26 10.92 58.55
C LEU A 11 -9.06 9.84 59.31
N LEU A 12 -8.39 8.92 60.01
CA LEU A 12 -9.07 7.95 60.89
C LEU A 12 -9.52 8.56 62.23
N LEU A 13 -8.92 9.67 62.66
CA LEU A 13 -9.28 10.41 63.88
C LEU A 13 -10.34 11.51 63.62
N ASP A 14 -10.23 12.23 62.50
CA ASP A 14 -11.15 13.29 62.06
C ASP A 14 -12.24 12.77 61.11
N GLY A 15 -12.10 11.55 60.58
CA GLY A 15 -13.13 10.88 59.81
C GLY A 15 -14.09 10.14 60.74
N ASP A 16 -15.27 10.72 60.95
CA ASP A 16 -16.45 10.11 61.57
C ASP A 16 -16.38 9.74 63.08
N GLY A 17 -15.19 9.65 63.70
CA GLY A 17 -15.05 9.02 65.03
C GLY A 17 -15.29 9.91 66.26
N THR A 18 -15.10 11.23 66.17
CA THR A 18 -15.20 12.12 67.36
C THR A 18 -16.55 12.83 67.50
N GLY A 19 -17.39 12.82 66.46
CA GLY A 19 -18.73 13.38 66.49
C GLY A 19 -19.73 12.44 67.15
N ASP A 20 -19.79 11.20 66.68
CA ASP A 20 -20.81 10.23 67.11
C ASP A 20 -20.51 9.65 68.49
N ASP A 21 -19.25 9.31 68.80
CA ASP A 21 -18.84 8.91 70.15
C ASP A 21 -19.12 10.02 71.17
N ARG A 22 -18.84 11.28 70.82
CA ARG A 22 -19.18 12.44 71.66
C ARG A 22 -20.69 12.59 71.85
N ARG A 23 -21.49 12.38 70.80
CA ARG A 23 -22.96 12.47 70.87
C ARG A 23 -23.56 11.36 71.73
N LEU A 24 -23.08 10.14 71.59
CA LEU A 24 -23.43 9.00 72.44
C LEU A 24 -23.02 9.24 73.90
N ASN A 25 -21.83 9.79 74.15
CA ASN A 25 -21.35 10.12 75.48
C ASN A 25 -22.21 11.23 76.15
N ILE A 26 -22.64 12.23 75.38
CA ILE A 26 -23.55 13.29 75.85
C ILE A 26 -24.95 12.72 76.16
N LEU A 27 -25.50 11.86 75.30
CA LEU A 27 -26.77 11.19 75.55
C LEU A 27 -26.70 10.33 76.82
N PHE A 28 -25.63 9.54 76.97
CA PHE A 28 -25.38 8.70 78.14
C PHE A 28 -25.30 9.53 79.44
N LYS A 29 -24.55 10.64 79.43
CA LYS A 29 -24.48 11.57 80.58
C LYS A 29 -25.82 12.22 80.89
N THR A 30 -26.59 12.60 79.87
CA THR A 30 -27.92 13.20 80.04
C THR A 30 -28.90 12.19 80.64
N MET A 31 -28.84 10.93 80.21
CA MET A 31 -29.64 9.83 80.76
C MET A 31 -29.28 9.53 82.21
N LEU A 32 -27.99 9.43 82.54
CA LEU A 32 -27.52 9.27 83.92
C LEU A 32 -27.97 10.41 84.83
N LYS A 33 -27.97 11.66 84.33
CA LYS A 33 -28.45 12.82 85.08
C LYS A 33 -29.95 12.73 85.32
N TRP A 34 -30.72 12.36 84.29
CA TRP A 34 -32.17 12.20 84.38
C TRP A 34 -32.59 11.09 85.36
N CYS A 35 -31.91 9.94 85.34
CA CYS A 35 -32.21 8.83 86.26
C CYS A 35 -31.90 9.14 87.73
N ASN A 36 -30.96 10.05 88.00
CA ASN A 36 -30.55 10.43 89.36
C ASN A 36 -31.12 11.79 89.80
N GLY A 37 -31.96 12.43 88.97
CA GLY A 37 -32.50 13.75 89.25
C GLY A 37 -33.66 13.71 90.24
N THR A 38 -33.57 14.47 91.32
CA THR A 38 -34.69 14.83 92.20
C THR A 38 -35.31 16.17 91.77
N GLU A 39 -35.44 16.40 90.46
CA GLU A 39 -35.89 17.66 89.85
C GLU A 39 -37.44 17.69 89.71
N ASP A 40 -38.03 18.89 89.65
CA ASP A 40 -39.47 19.11 89.48
C ASP A 40 -40.01 18.48 88.18
N SER A 41 -41.31 18.11 88.18
CA SER A 41 -41.93 17.33 87.10
C SER A 41 -41.80 17.95 85.69
N GLU A 42 -41.67 19.28 85.57
CA GLU A 42 -41.54 19.97 84.27
C GLU A 42 -40.12 19.88 83.68
N GLU A 43 -39.08 19.97 84.50
CA GLU A 43 -37.68 19.83 84.06
C GLU A 43 -37.36 18.40 83.62
N CYS A 44 -37.99 17.42 84.27
CA CYS A 44 -37.91 16.00 83.93
C CYS A 44 -38.49 15.67 82.54
N CYS A 45 -39.58 16.32 82.14
CA CYS A 45 -40.16 16.19 80.79
C CYS A 45 -39.27 16.84 79.72
N ALA A 46 -38.77 18.05 79.96
CA ALA A 46 -37.93 18.77 78.99
C ALA A 46 -36.59 18.04 78.73
N THR A 47 -36.01 17.43 79.76
CA THR A 47 -34.80 16.61 79.63
C THR A 47 -35.06 15.28 78.90
N HIS A 48 -36.23 14.67 79.10
CA HIS A 48 -36.67 13.50 78.34
C HIS A 48 -36.82 13.78 76.83
N ASP A 49 -37.49 14.88 76.46
CA ASP A 49 -37.65 15.27 75.06
C ASP A 49 -36.30 15.58 74.39
N LYS A 50 -35.37 16.17 75.14
CA LYS A 50 -34.00 16.40 74.69
C LYS A 50 -33.25 15.08 74.44
N MET A 51 -33.45 14.06 75.27
CA MET A 51 -32.86 12.74 75.06
C MET A 51 -33.44 12.04 73.82
N LEU A 52 -34.75 12.12 73.61
CA LEU A 52 -35.39 11.61 72.38
C LEU A 52 -34.85 12.29 71.12
N ALA A 53 -34.67 13.62 71.16
CA ALA A 53 -34.07 14.36 70.06
C ALA A 53 -32.61 13.97 69.81
N GLN A 54 -31.83 13.69 70.86
CA GLN A 54 -30.45 13.22 70.72
C GLN A 54 -30.38 11.79 70.16
N LEU A 55 -31.29 10.91 70.58
CA LEU A 55 -31.40 9.54 70.08
C LEU A 55 -31.74 9.52 68.58
N SER A 56 -32.73 10.29 68.15
CA SER A 56 -33.12 10.36 66.74
C SER A 56 -31.99 10.86 65.84
N GLN A 57 -31.19 11.82 66.33
CA GLN A 57 -30.01 12.26 65.60
C GLN A 57 -28.95 11.14 65.50
N CYS A 58 -28.75 10.34 66.55
CA CYS A 58 -27.80 9.22 66.53
C CYS A 58 -28.25 8.14 65.53
N GLU A 59 -29.55 7.79 65.52
CA GLU A 59 -30.13 6.87 64.54
C GLU A 59 -29.93 7.38 63.11
N TYR A 60 -30.17 8.67 62.87
CA TYR A 60 -29.94 9.29 61.56
C TYR A 60 -28.48 9.17 61.11
N ALA A 61 -27.52 9.38 62.02
CA ALA A 61 -26.10 9.28 61.71
C ALA A 61 -25.70 7.86 61.31
N VAL A 62 -26.19 6.85 62.02
CA VAL A 62 -25.98 5.43 61.69
C VAL A 62 -26.55 5.08 60.32
N ILE A 63 -27.79 5.52 60.03
CA ILE A 63 -28.43 5.29 58.73
C ILE A 63 -27.64 5.98 57.61
N LYS A 64 -27.20 7.21 57.82
CA LYS A 64 -26.39 7.97 56.86
C LYS A 64 -25.06 7.27 56.59
N SER A 65 -24.35 6.82 57.62
CA SER A 65 -23.08 6.11 57.47
C SER A 65 -23.24 4.80 56.70
N LYS A 66 -24.30 4.02 57.00
CA LYS A 66 -24.64 2.82 56.23
C LYS A 66 -24.93 3.13 54.76
N LEU A 67 -25.76 4.13 54.48
CA LEU A 67 -26.08 4.51 53.10
C LEU A 67 -24.84 4.98 52.34
N ALA A 68 -23.94 5.72 53.00
CA ALA A 68 -22.67 6.14 52.41
C ALA A 68 -21.78 4.93 52.09
N ALA A 69 -21.70 3.94 52.99
CA ALA A 69 -20.94 2.71 52.75
C ALA A 69 -21.51 1.91 51.56
N ASP A 70 -22.83 1.75 51.49
CA ASP A 70 -23.51 1.08 50.38
C ASP A 70 -23.28 1.81 49.04
N MET A 71 -23.37 3.14 49.06
CA MET A 71 -23.08 4.00 47.89
C MET A 71 -21.63 3.84 47.43
N THR A 72 -20.65 3.92 48.34
CA THR A 72 -19.23 3.74 48.02
C THR A 72 -18.95 2.34 47.46
N ALA A 73 -19.59 1.30 47.99
CA ALA A 73 -19.46 -0.06 47.45
C ALA A 73 -20.00 -0.15 46.00
N SER A 74 -21.14 0.47 45.73
CA SER A 74 -21.71 0.55 44.37
C SER A 74 -20.84 1.35 43.41
N GLU A 75 -20.30 2.50 43.86
CA GLU A 75 -19.39 3.34 43.07
C GLU A 75 -18.10 2.59 42.72
N LEU A 76 -17.52 1.86 43.66
CA LEU A 76 -16.33 1.02 43.42
C LEU A 76 -16.58 -0.03 42.34
N TYR A 77 -17.74 -0.70 42.38
CA TYR A 77 -18.12 -1.65 41.33
C TYR A 77 -18.25 -0.96 39.97
N HIS A 78 -18.90 0.20 39.93
CA HIS A 78 -19.07 0.96 38.70
C HIS A 78 -17.72 1.41 38.11
N TYR A 79 -16.81 1.93 38.93
CA TYR A 79 -15.47 2.29 38.49
C TYR A 79 -14.67 1.08 38.00
N GLY A 80 -14.80 -0.08 38.64
CA GLY A 80 -14.21 -1.33 38.17
C GLY A 80 -14.72 -1.71 36.77
N SER A 81 -16.03 -1.61 36.52
CA SER A 81 -16.61 -1.86 35.20
C SER A 81 -16.14 -0.85 34.15
N MET A 82 -16.02 0.43 34.52
CA MET A 82 -15.53 1.47 33.61
C MET A 82 -14.06 1.23 33.24
N LEU A 83 -13.22 0.85 34.20
CA LEU A 83 -11.82 0.51 33.95
C LEU A 83 -11.70 -0.67 32.97
N ALA A 84 -12.45 -1.75 33.20
CA ALA A 84 -12.47 -2.89 32.29
C ALA A 84 -12.93 -2.51 30.86
N ALA A 85 -13.91 -1.62 30.74
CA ALA A 85 -14.38 -1.12 29.44
C ALA A 85 -13.31 -0.27 28.73
N ILE A 86 -12.58 0.58 29.48
CA ILE A 86 -11.48 1.38 28.95
C ILE A 86 -10.32 0.49 28.50
N GLU A 87 -9.95 -0.51 29.30
CA GLU A 87 -8.90 -1.47 28.94
C GLU A 87 -9.22 -2.23 27.65
N LYS A 88 -10.48 -2.69 27.51
CA LYS A 88 -10.96 -3.32 26.27
C LYS A 88 -10.85 -2.36 25.08
N SER A 89 -11.32 -1.13 25.24
CA SER A 89 -11.24 -0.10 24.19
C SER A 89 -9.79 0.18 23.77
N ILE A 90 -8.86 0.26 24.72
CA ILE A 90 -7.43 0.41 24.44
C ILE A 90 -6.91 -0.78 23.64
N GLY A 91 -7.30 -2.01 24.01
CA GLY A 91 -6.98 -3.23 23.26
C GLY A 91 -7.46 -3.17 21.81
N ASP A 92 -8.73 -2.79 21.61
CA ASP A 92 -9.34 -2.66 20.28
C ASP A 92 -8.64 -1.58 19.44
N VAL A 93 -8.30 -0.44 20.03
CA VAL A 93 -7.56 0.64 19.35
C VAL A 93 -6.16 0.18 18.95
N ARG A 94 -5.44 -0.54 19.82
CA ARG A 94 -4.13 -1.11 19.50
C ARG A 94 -4.21 -2.07 18.31
N LEU A 95 -5.23 -2.93 18.26
CA LEU A 95 -5.46 -3.83 17.15
C LEU A 95 -5.73 -3.08 15.84
N ARG A 96 -6.58 -2.04 15.87
CA ARG A 96 -6.85 -1.18 14.70
C ARG A 96 -5.59 -0.46 14.22
N ILE A 97 -4.74 0.00 15.12
CA ILE A 97 -3.46 0.63 14.75
C ILE A 97 -2.60 -0.36 13.97
N GLU A 98 -2.51 -1.61 14.43
CA GLU A 98 -1.69 -2.61 13.75
C GLU A 98 -2.26 -2.99 12.37
N GLN A 99 -3.59 -3.13 12.26
CA GLN A 99 -4.26 -3.31 10.97
C GLN A 99 -4.00 -2.13 10.01
N ASN A 100 -4.08 -0.90 10.51
CA ASN A 100 -3.83 0.30 9.70
C ASN A 100 -2.36 0.41 9.26
N LYS A 101 -1.39 -0.01 10.08
CA LYS A 101 0.01 -0.08 9.68
C LYS A 101 0.22 -1.04 8.53
N GLU A 102 -0.41 -2.21 8.59
CA GLU A 102 -0.29 -3.20 7.51
C GLU A 102 -0.97 -2.72 6.23
N GLY A 103 -2.17 -2.14 6.34
CA GLY A 103 -2.84 -1.46 5.22
C GLY A 103 -1.99 -0.36 4.60
N LEU A 104 -1.27 0.42 5.43
CA LEU A 104 -0.35 1.46 4.95
C LEU A 104 0.84 0.88 4.17
N LYS A 105 1.40 -0.25 4.61
CA LYS A 105 2.49 -0.92 3.85
C LYS A 105 1.99 -1.35 2.48
N VAL A 106 0.83 -1.99 2.41
CA VAL A 106 0.20 -2.43 1.15
C VAL A 106 -0.07 -1.22 0.24
N ALA A 107 -0.64 -0.14 0.78
CA ALA A 107 -0.91 1.08 0.02
C ALA A 107 0.38 1.72 -0.53
N LYS A 108 1.48 1.72 0.24
CA LYS A 108 2.80 2.19 -0.23
C LYS A 108 3.31 1.34 -1.39
N THR A 109 3.20 0.02 -1.31
CA THR A 109 3.60 -0.88 -2.39
C THR A 109 2.78 -0.63 -3.66
N ILE A 110 1.46 -0.48 -3.54
CA ILE A 110 0.59 -0.17 -4.68
C ILE A 110 0.99 1.16 -5.32
N ARG A 111 1.24 2.19 -4.50
CA ARG A 111 1.70 3.49 -5.01
C ARG A 111 3.04 3.38 -5.74
N TYR A 112 3.99 2.63 -5.18
CA TYR A 112 5.29 2.42 -5.81
C TYR A 112 5.14 1.72 -7.16
N ASN A 113 4.37 0.63 -7.21
CA ASN A 113 4.09 -0.09 -8.46
C ASN A 113 3.41 0.81 -9.49
N ARG A 114 2.45 1.63 -9.08
CA ARG A 114 1.81 2.61 -9.96
C ARG A 114 2.80 3.60 -10.55
N MET A 115 3.71 4.15 -9.74
CA MET A 115 4.75 5.05 -10.25
C MET A 115 5.69 4.37 -11.25
N GLN A 116 6.01 3.08 -11.04
CA GLN A 116 6.81 2.30 -12.00
C GLN A 116 6.06 2.10 -13.32
N TYR A 117 4.76 1.77 -13.26
CA TYR A 117 3.94 1.66 -14.45
C TYR A 117 3.79 2.98 -15.20
N ASP A 118 3.59 4.09 -14.48
CA ASP A 118 3.51 5.42 -15.09
C ASP A 118 4.85 5.81 -15.76
N SER A 119 5.98 5.50 -15.12
CA SER A 119 7.32 5.71 -15.70
C SER A 119 7.54 4.87 -16.95
N MET A 120 7.16 3.58 -16.94
CA MET A 120 7.27 2.71 -18.12
C MET A 120 6.34 3.17 -19.24
N ALA A 121 5.12 3.60 -18.90
CA ALA A 121 4.16 4.13 -19.87
C ALA A 121 4.71 5.37 -20.57
N GLN A 122 5.37 6.28 -19.83
CA GLN A 122 6.02 7.45 -20.41
C GLN A 122 7.09 7.06 -21.44
N ILE A 123 7.97 6.11 -21.10
CA ILE A 123 8.98 5.60 -22.04
C ILE A 123 8.32 4.96 -23.26
N ILE A 124 7.25 4.17 -23.08
CA ILE A 124 6.53 3.55 -24.19
C ILE A 124 5.92 4.59 -25.12
N THR A 125 5.41 5.71 -24.59
CA THR A 125 4.85 6.80 -25.42
C THR A 125 5.88 7.58 -26.22
N GLU A 126 7.17 7.50 -25.87
CA GLU A 126 8.25 8.08 -26.69
C GLU A 126 8.48 7.28 -27.99
N HIS A 127 8.11 6.00 -27.99
CA HIS A 127 8.21 5.14 -29.15
C HIS A 127 6.97 5.26 -30.06
N PRO A 128 7.13 5.09 -31.39
CA PRO A 128 6.02 5.19 -32.32
C PRO A 128 5.01 4.06 -32.12
N ASP A 129 3.78 4.32 -32.55
CA ASP A 129 2.71 3.33 -32.42
C ASP A 129 3.03 2.04 -33.20
N ARG A 130 2.69 0.92 -32.58
CA ARG A 130 3.03 -0.41 -33.09
C ARG A 130 2.27 -0.73 -34.38
N GLN A 131 1.02 -0.29 -34.49
CA GLN A 131 0.23 -0.54 -35.70
C GLN A 131 0.77 0.26 -36.89
N ALA A 132 1.04 1.56 -36.67
CA ALA A 132 1.61 2.42 -37.70
C ALA A 132 2.97 1.90 -38.21
N THR A 133 3.85 1.43 -37.32
CA THR A 133 5.14 0.84 -37.71
C THR A 133 4.98 -0.49 -38.45
N GLN A 134 4.00 -1.32 -38.08
CA GLN A 134 3.70 -2.55 -38.81
C GLN A 134 3.20 -2.28 -40.23
N GLU A 135 2.31 -1.30 -40.42
CA GLU A 135 1.82 -0.91 -41.75
C GLU A 135 2.97 -0.41 -42.65
N GLN A 136 3.90 0.37 -42.09
CA GLN A 136 5.10 0.82 -42.82
C GLN A 136 6.01 -0.34 -43.21
N LEU A 137 6.21 -1.32 -42.31
CA LEU A 137 6.97 -2.53 -42.61
C LEU A 137 6.32 -3.35 -43.72
N ASP A 138 5.00 -3.53 -43.66
CA ASP A 138 4.26 -4.28 -44.67
C ASP A 138 4.34 -3.59 -46.04
N HIS A 139 4.25 -2.25 -46.08
CA HIS A 139 4.44 -1.46 -47.30
C HIS A 139 5.86 -1.61 -47.86
N LEU A 140 6.90 -1.44 -47.03
CA LEU A 140 8.29 -1.59 -47.43
C LEU A 140 8.58 -3.01 -47.93
N SER A 141 8.03 -4.04 -47.27
CA SER A 141 8.16 -5.43 -47.72
C SER A 141 7.55 -5.64 -49.11
N ALA A 142 6.35 -5.09 -49.35
CA ALA A 142 5.70 -5.18 -50.66
C ALA A 142 6.50 -4.42 -51.75
N GLU A 143 7.11 -3.29 -51.41
CA GLU A 143 7.96 -2.52 -52.31
C GLU A 143 9.24 -3.29 -52.66
N ILE A 144 9.90 -3.90 -51.68
CA ILE A 144 11.07 -4.77 -51.90
C ILE A 144 10.71 -5.93 -52.82
N ASP A 145 9.57 -6.60 -52.58
CA ASP A 145 9.10 -7.69 -53.44
C ASP A 145 8.85 -7.24 -54.88
N LEU A 146 8.31 -6.03 -55.05
CA LEU A 146 8.07 -5.45 -56.37
C LEU A 146 9.38 -5.07 -57.08
N LEU A 147 10.34 -4.49 -56.37
CA LEU A 147 11.67 -4.18 -56.89
C LEU A 147 12.42 -5.46 -57.28
N ASN A 148 12.36 -6.50 -56.46
CA ASN A 148 12.95 -7.81 -56.75
C ASN A 148 12.34 -8.44 -58.01
N LYS A 149 11.02 -8.34 -58.20
CA LYS A 149 10.35 -8.80 -59.43
C LYS A 149 10.81 -8.00 -60.66
N LYS A 150 10.93 -6.67 -60.55
CA LYS A 150 11.44 -5.83 -61.64
C LYS A 150 12.89 -6.16 -61.98
N ASN A 151 13.74 -6.31 -60.97
CA ASN A 151 15.14 -6.67 -61.16
C ASN A 151 15.27 -8.03 -61.87
N ARG A 152 14.50 -9.03 -61.44
CA ARG A 152 14.43 -10.33 -62.11
C ARG A 152 14.01 -10.21 -63.58
N SER A 153 12.98 -9.42 -63.87
CA SER A 153 12.53 -9.20 -65.25
C SER A 153 13.59 -8.49 -66.11
N TYR A 154 14.35 -7.55 -65.53
CA TYR A 154 15.46 -6.91 -66.23
C TYR A 154 16.63 -7.88 -66.46
N GLN A 155 16.96 -8.72 -65.49
CA GLN A 155 17.96 -9.79 -65.65
C GLN A 155 17.55 -10.77 -66.76
N GLU A 156 16.30 -11.22 -66.78
CA GLU A 156 15.78 -12.09 -67.84
C GLU A 156 15.88 -11.43 -69.23
N CYS A 157 15.45 -10.18 -69.35
CA CYS A 157 15.56 -9.41 -70.60
C CYS A 157 17.02 -9.20 -71.03
N PHE A 158 17.90 -8.93 -70.08
CA PHE A 158 19.34 -8.78 -70.31
C PHE A 158 19.96 -10.10 -70.80
N ASP A 159 19.61 -11.22 -70.19
CA ASP A 159 20.08 -12.55 -70.60
C ASP A 159 19.59 -12.93 -72.00
N GLU A 160 18.36 -12.58 -72.36
CA GLU A 160 17.85 -12.73 -73.73
C GLU A 160 18.69 -11.91 -74.72
N ARG A 161 18.99 -10.64 -74.42
CA ARG A 161 19.87 -9.81 -75.25
C ARG A 161 21.29 -10.35 -75.34
N LYS A 162 21.84 -10.90 -74.25
CA LYS A 162 23.15 -11.58 -74.23
C LYS A 162 23.13 -12.79 -75.17
N LYS A 163 22.06 -13.59 -75.15
CA LYS A 163 21.87 -14.72 -76.08
C LYS A 163 21.75 -14.26 -77.53
N GLU A 164 20.94 -13.25 -77.82
CA GLU A 164 20.79 -12.66 -79.16
C GLU A 164 22.14 -12.13 -79.70
N PHE A 165 22.89 -11.40 -78.86
CA PHE A 165 24.21 -10.89 -79.21
C PHE A 165 25.21 -12.02 -79.48
N ASN A 166 25.22 -13.06 -78.65
CA ASN A 166 26.08 -14.24 -78.88
C ASN A 166 25.74 -14.94 -80.21
N VAL A 167 24.47 -15.08 -80.56
CA VAL A 167 24.03 -15.61 -81.87
C VAL A 167 24.51 -14.69 -83.01
N PHE A 168 24.36 -13.38 -82.86
CA PHE A 168 24.85 -12.40 -83.83
C PHE A 168 26.37 -12.52 -84.04
N VAL A 169 27.16 -12.53 -82.96
CA VAL A 169 28.61 -12.71 -82.98
C VAL A 169 29.00 -14.01 -83.67
N THR A 170 28.33 -15.13 -83.34
CA THR A 170 28.57 -16.43 -83.96
C THR A 170 28.26 -16.41 -85.47
N SER A 171 27.17 -15.76 -85.88
CA SER A 171 26.83 -15.61 -87.30
C SER A 171 27.81 -14.73 -88.07
N LEU A 172 28.34 -13.68 -87.42
CA LEU A 172 29.36 -12.79 -87.98
C LEU A 172 30.67 -13.57 -88.17
N HIS A 173 31.08 -14.37 -87.18
CA HIS A 173 32.21 -15.29 -87.32
C HIS A 173 32.01 -16.29 -88.47
N HIS A 174 30.81 -16.85 -88.63
CA HIS A 174 30.53 -17.77 -89.75
C HIS A 174 30.61 -17.09 -91.11
N LEU A 175 30.08 -15.86 -91.25
CA LEU A 175 30.20 -15.07 -92.47
C LEU A 175 31.65 -14.68 -92.77
N LEU A 176 32.43 -14.29 -91.75
CA LEU A 176 33.87 -14.05 -91.89
C LEU A 176 34.60 -15.32 -92.34
N ALA A 177 34.27 -16.48 -91.77
CA ALA A 177 34.83 -17.76 -92.18
C ALA A 177 34.47 -18.15 -93.62
N MET A 178 33.29 -17.75 -94.12
CA MET A 178 32.92 -17.94 -95.54
C MET A 178 33.59 -16.95 -96.49
N LEU A 179 33.90 -15.73 -96.03
CA LEU A 179 34.58 -14.70 -96.83
C LEU A 179 36.10 -14.89 -96.89
N VAL A 180 36.68 -15.60 -95.92
CA VAL A 180 38.12 -15.95 -95.91
C VAL A 180 38.31 -17.32 -96.58
N PRO A 181 38.83 -17.40 -97.81
CA PRO A 181 39.22 -18.67 -98.39
C PRO A 181 40.33 -19.29 -97.54
N VAL A 182 40.31 -20.62 -97.43
CA VAL A 182 41.28 -21.46 -96.71
C VAL A 182 42.72 -21.14 -97.14
N SER A 183 43.35 -20.17 -96.49
CA SER A 183 44.79 -19.94 -96.44
C SER A 183 45.11 -18.84 -95.42
N ASP A 184 44.99 -19.17 -94.14
CA ASP A 184 46.04 -18.96 -93.14
C ASP A 184 45.48 -19.23 -91.75
N ASN A 185 46.24 -20.01 -90.97
CA ASN A 185 46.05 -20.20 -89.53
C ASN A 185 46.06 -18.84 -88.83
N MET A 186 44.89 -18.25 -88.60
CA MET A 186 44.73 -17.25 -87.55
C MET A 186 44.27 -18.02 -86.30
N SER A 187 45.21 -18.21 -85.36
CA SER A 187 44.95 -18.87 -84.09
C SER A 187 43.81 -18.16 -83.36
N LEU A 188 42.75 -18.92 -83.15
CA LEU A 188 41.51 -18.54 -82.48
C LEU A 188 41.69 -18.73 -80.97
N ASP A 189 42.61 -18.00 -80.34
CA ASP A 189 42.98 -18.20 -78.92
C ASP A 189 42.88 -16.91 -78.09
N GLY A 190 42.28 -15.84 -78.65
CA GLY A 190 42.30 -14.50 -78.05
C GLY A 190 40.94 -13.84 -77.83
N PHE A 191 39.83 -14.56 -78.03
CA PHE A 191 38.48 -13.99 -77.90
C PHE A 191 37.58 -14.71 -76.88
N GLU A 192 38.02 -15.83 -76.30
CA GLU A 192 37.33 -16.46 -75.17
C GLU A 192 37.34 -15.57 -73.91
N ASP A 193 38.29 -14.64 -73.79
CA ASP A 193 38.44 -13.75 -72.63
C ASP A 193 37.49 -12.52 -72.63
N ILE A 194 36.67 -12.31 -73.66
CA ILE A 194 35.79 -11.12 -73.74
C ILE A 194 34.38 -11.40 -73.21
N ILE A 195 34.04 -12.66 -72.95
CA ILE A 195 32.69 -13.06 -72.48
C ILE A 195 32.79 -13.71 -71.09
N ASP A 196 33.55 -13.13 -70.17
CA ASP A 196 33.36 -13.39 -68.74
C ASP A 196 32.81 -12.15 -68.03
N MET A 197 31.62 -11.74 -68.48
CA MET A 197 30.79 -10.73 -67.80
C MET A 197 30.01 -11.31 -66.61
N ASP A 198 30.09 -12.62 -66.35
CA ASP A 198 29.49 -13.23 -65.15
C ASP A 198 30.22 -12.73 -63.88
N ARG A 199 31.48 -12.30 -64.01
CA ARG A 199 32.24 -11.64 -62.96
C ARG A 199 31.66 -10.28 -62.50
N TYR A 200 30.85 -9.62 -63.32
CA TYR A 200 30.22 -8.33 -62.96
C TYR A 200 28.89 -8.50 -62.21
N CYS A 201 28.19 -9.62 -62.37
CA CYS A 201 26.97 -9.89 -61.59
C CYS A 201 27.27 -10.33 -60.15
N ASP A 202 28.39 -11.01 -59.92
CA ASP A 202 28.79 -11.49 -58.59
C ASP A 202 29.28 -10.36 -57.66
N GLU A 203 29.74 -9.22 -58.19
CA GLU A 203 30.20 -8.10 -57.37
C GLU A 203 29.03 -7.28 -56.76
N GLU A 204 27.88 -7.19 -57.42
CA GLU A 204 26.70 -6.52 -56.82
C GLU A 204 26.05 -7.37 -55.71
N LEU A 205 26.08 -8.71 -55.82
CA LEU A 205 25.59 -9.61 -54.78
C LEU A 205 26.44 -9.60 -53.50
N LYS A 206 27.74 -9.27 -53.60
CA LYS A 206 28.65 -9.17 -52.43
C LYS A 206 28.63 -7.81 -51.72
N MET A 207 27.95 -6.80 -52.26
CA MET A 207 27.82 -5.48 -51.64
C MET A 207 26.57 -5.34 -50.75
N GLN A 208 25.78 -6.40 -50.58
CA GLN A 208 24.55 -6.41 -49.76
C GLN A 208 24.59 -7.37 -48.55
N GLU A 209 25.76 -7.90 -48.16
CA GLU A 209 25.98 -8.55 -46.85
C GLU A 209 26.79 -7.67 -45.89
#